data_AF-A0A2V7CUD2-F1
#
_entry.id   AF-A0A2V7CUD2-F1
#
_cell.length_a   1.000
_cell.length_b   1.000
_cell.length_c   1.000
_cell.angle_alpha   90.00
_cell.angle_beta   90.00
_cell.angle_gamma   90.00
#
_symmetry.space_group_name_H-M   'P 1'
#
loop_
_entity.id
_entity.type
_entity.pdbx_description
1 polymer ?
#
loop_
_entity_poly.entity_id
_entity_poly.type
_entity_poly.pdbx_seq_one_letter_code
_entity_poly.pdbx_strand_id
1 'polypeptide(L)'
;MPHIPYVDPATVTDPEILGYLERARREGTPRPESQAIRANNPSVIRAFSQAWELTFRQGVCDHAIKELCRVYVSKSIECEY
;
A
#
# COMPACT_ATOMS: atom_id res chain seq x y z
N MET A 1 -16.78 2.53 -4.07
CA MET A 1 -16.36 1.20 -4.57
C MET A 1 -15.26 1.40 -5.61
N PRO A 2 -14.22 0.56 -5.65
CA PRO A 2 -13.13 0.74 -6.60
C PRO A 2 -13.59 0.43 -8.03
N HIS A 3 -13.05 1.16 -9.01
CA HIS A 3 -13.28 0.87 -10.43
C HIS A 3 -12.45 -0.31 -10.95
N ILE A 4 -11.45 -0.73 -10.18
CA ILE A 4 -10.60 -1.89 -10.46
C ILE A 4 -10.94 -2.96 -9.41
N PRO A 5 -11.19 -4.22 -9.82
CA PRO A 5 -11.51 -5.29 -8.87
C PRO A 5 -10.33 -5.58 -7.94
N TYR A 6 -10.63 -6.07 -6.75
CA TYR A 6 -9.61 -6.63 -5.86
C TYR A 6 -9.15 -7.98 -6.42
N VAL A 7 -7.84 -8.17 -6.54
CA VAL A 7 -7.29 -9.49 -6.83
C VAL A 7 -7.60 -10.43 -5.67
N ASP A 8 -8.05 -11.65 -5.97
CA ASP A 8 -8.12 -12.74 -5.00
C ASP A 8 -6.69 -13.22 -4.68
N PRO A 9 -6.20 -13.06 -3.43
CA PRO A 9 -4.86 -13.51 -3.05
C PRO A 9 -4.60 -14.99 -3.36
N ALA A 10 -5.62 -15.85 -3.35
CA ALA A 10 -5.47 -17.27 -3.67
C ALA A 10 -5.09 -17.52 -5.14
N THR A 11 -5.32 -16.54 -6.02
CA THR A 11 -4.98 -16.60 -7.45
C THR A 11 -3.59 -16.04 -7.76
N VAL A 12 -2.94 -15.40 -6.78
CA VAL A 12 -1.60 -14.80 -6.97
C VAL A 12 -0.54 -15.88 -6.74
N THR A 13 0.28 -16.13 -7.76
CA THR A 13 1.35 -17.14 -7.69
C THR A 13 2.74 -16.55 -7.39
N ASP A 14 2.91 -15.23 -7.54
CA ASP A 14 4.19 -14.55 -7.27
C ASP A 14 4.39 -14.41 -5.76
N PRO A 15 5.41 -15.06 -5.16
CA PRO A 15 5.63 -15.06 -3.71
C PRO A 15 5.98 -13.68 -3.16
N GLU A 16 6.62 -12.82 -3.94
CA GLU A 16 6.95 -11.45 -3.51
C GLU A 16 5.67 -10.63 -3.36
N ILE A 17 4.77 -10.74 -4.33
CA ILE A 17 3.47 -10.06 -4.32
C ILE A 17 2.60 -10.58 -3.18
N LEU A 18 2.55 -11.90 -2.97
CA LEU A 18 1.88 -12.49 -1.81
C LEU A 18 2.45 -11.93 -0.49
N GLY A 19 3.77 -11.77 -0.40
CA GLY A 19 4.42 -11.15 0.74
C GLY A 19 3.93 -9.71 1.01
N TYR A 20 3.75 -8.90 -0.02
CA TYR A 20 3.20 -7.54 0.12
C TYR A 20 1.74 -7.55 0.56
N LEU A 21 0.91 -8.45 0.02
CA LEU A 21 -0.50 -8.57 0.39
C LEU A 21 -0.66 -9.04 1.84
N GLU A 22 0.12 -10.04 2.27
CA GLU A 22 0.09 -10.54 3.65
C GLU A 22 0.60 -9.48 4.63
N ARG A 23 1.64 -8.74 4.27
CA ARG A 23 2.12 -7.63 5.10
C ARG A 23 1.04 -6.55 5.26
N ALA A 24 0.35 -6.19 4.18
CA ALA A 24 -0.75 -5.23 4.23
C ALA A 24 -1.89 -5.74 5.13
N ARG A 25 -2.26 -7.02 5.03
CA ARG A 25 -3.25 -7.67 5.89
C ARG A 25 -2.87 -7.60 7.38
N ARG A 26 -1.59 -7.78 7.70
CA ARG A 26 -1.09 -7.77 9.08
C ARG A 26 -0.92 -6.37 9.66
N GLU A 27 -0.37 -5.44 8.89
CA GLU A 27 0.02 -4.10 9.37
C GLU A 27 -1.08 -3.05 9.14
N GLY A 28 -2.03 -3.28 8.22
CA GLY A 28 -3.09 -2.33 7.87
C GLY A 28 -2.63 -1.11 7.08
N THR A 29 -1.32 -0.86 6.99
CA THR A 29 -0.72 0.26 6.26
C THR A 29 0.48 -0.21 5.42
N PRO A 30 0.40 -0.13 4.08
CA PRO A 30 -0.72 0.36 3.27
C PRO A 30 -1.95 -0.55 3.38
N ARG A 31 -3.15 0.00 3.18
CA ARG A 31 -4.42 -0.75 3.35
C ARG A 31 -4.48 -2.01 2.46
N PRO A 32 -4.99 -3.14 2.96
CA PRO A 32 -5.13 -4.37 2.19
C PRO A 32 -5.88 -4.17 0.86
N GLU A 33 -6.99 -3.43 0.88
CA GLU A 33 -7.83 -3.18 -0.29
C GLU A 33 -7.07 -2.41 -1.37
N SER A 34 -6.30 -1.38 -0.99
CA SER A 34 -5.48 -0.63 -1.95
C SER A 34 -4.37 -1.50 -2.54
N GLN A 35 -3.78 -2.39 -1.74
CA GLN A 35 -2.77 -3.31 -2.24
C GLN A 35 -3.36 -4.37 -3.16
N ALA A 36 -4.56 -4.88 -2.86
CA ALA A 36 -5.28 -5.81 -3.74
C ALA A 36 -5.63 -5.18 -5.10
N ILE A 37 -5.92 -3.87 -5.14
CA ILE A 37 -6.05 -3.13 -6.42
C ILE A 37 -4.71 -3.09 -7.15
N ARG A 38 -3.63 -2.69 -6.48
CA ARG A 38 -2.29 -2.60 -7.12
C ARG A 38 -1.79 -3.94 -7.61
N ALA A 39 -2.16 -5.04 -6.96
CA ALA A 39 -1.78 -6.39 -7.32
C ALA A 39 -2.29 -6.84 -8.70
N ASN A 40 -3.27 -6.14 -9.29
CA ASN A 40 -3.65 -6.36 -10.69
C ASN A 40 -2.49 -6.09 -11.66
N ASN A 41 -1.46 -5.32 -11.25
CA ASN A 41 -0.25 -5.10 -12.02
C ASN A 41 1.00 -5.33 -11.16
N PRO A 42 1.78 -6.41 -11.42
CA PRO A 42 2.99 -6.73 -10.68
C PRO A 42 3.99 -5.59 -10.53
N SER A 43 4.22 -4.82 -11.59
CA SER A 43 5.16 -3.70 -11.57
C SER A 43 4.68 -2.57 -10.65
N VAL A 44 3.37 -2.30 -10.63
CA VAL A 44 2.78 -1.25 -9.78
C VAL A 44 2.87 -1.60 -8.30
N ILE A 45 2.49 -2.82 -7.92
CA ILE A 45 2.57 -3.21 -6.49
C ILE A 45 4.01 -3.26 -5.98
N ARG A 46 4.97 -3.72 -6.81
CA ARG A 46 6.39 -3.72 -6.47
C ARG A 46 6.92 -2.31 -6.26
N ALA A 47 6.75 -1.44 -7.24
CA ALA A 47 7.25 -0.07 -7.18
C ALA A 47 6.69 0.67 -5.96
N PHE A 48 5.39 0.55 -5.71
CA PHE A 48 4.75 1.18 -4.56
C PHE A 48 5.26 0.61 -3.22
N SER A 49 5.30 -0.72 -3.08
CA SER A 49 5.66 -1.36 -1.81
C SER A 49 7.11 -1.12 -1.43
N GLN A 50 8.02 -1.11 -2.42
CA GLN A 50 9.44 -0.79 -2.20
C GLN A 50 9.63 0.69 -1.84
N ALA A 51 8.97 1.61 -2.55
CA ALA A 51 9.02 3.03 -2.21
C ALA A 51 8.45 3.31 -0.81
N TRP A 52 7.34 2.66 -0.44
CA TRP A 52 6.75 2.76 0.90
C TRP A 52 7.71 2.28 1.97
N GLU A 53 8.38 1.14 1.77
CA GLU A 53 9.35 0.62 2.73
C GLU A 53 10.49 1.62 2.95
N LEU A 54 11.11 2.08 1.87
CA LEU A 54 12.27 2.97 1.92
C LEU A 54 11.95 4.33 2.55
N THR A 55 10.79 4.89 2.23
CA THR A 55 10.44 6.27 2.62
C THR A 55 9.59 6.34 3.88
N PHE A 56 8.61 5.47 4.03
CA PHE A 56 7.65 5.55 5.11
C PHE A 56 8.07 4.74 6.33
N ARG A 57 8.56 3.51 6.14
CA ARG A 57 8.96 2.63 7.25
C ARG A 57 10.41 2.89 7.68
N GLN A 58 11.34 2.91 6.73
CA GLN A 58 12.79 3.09 6.99
C GLN A 58 13.27 4.54 6.81
N GLY A 59 12.39 5.46 6.41
CA GLY A 59 12.79 6.86 6.20
C GLY A 59 13.18 7.58 7.48
N VAL A 60 14.03 8.60 7.34
CA VAL A 60 14.74 9.29 8.42
C VAL A 60 13.88 10.17 9.34
N CYS A 61 12.68 10.56 8.88
CA CYS A 61 11.78 11.39 9.67
C CYS A 61 11.03 10.53 10.70
N ASP A 62 10.70 11.12 11.85
CA ASP A 62 9.89 10.47 12.87
C ASP A 62 8.57 9.95 12.30
N HIS A 63 8.14 8.79 12.76
CA HIS A 63 6.96 8.13 12.21
C HIS A 63 5.67 8.94 12.42
N ALA A 64 5.52 9.63 13.56
CA ALA A 64 4.36 10.47 13.82
C ALA A 64 4.29 11.66 12.87
N ILE A 65 5.44 12.25 12.50
CA ILE A 65 5.51 13.32 11.51
C ILE A 65 5.10 12.81 10.13
N LYS A 66 5.58 11.63 9.73
CA LYS A 66 5.20 11.01 8.45
C LYS A 66 3.70 10.73 8.36
N GLU A 67 3.08 10.25 9.43
CA GLU A 67 1.62 10.05 9.51
C GLU A 67 0.85 11.37 9.46
N LEU A 68 1.29 12.42 10.18
CA LEU A 68 0.69 13.75 10.10
C LEU A 68 0.74 14.31 8.68
N CYS A 69 1.87 14.22 8.00
CA CYS A 69 2.01 14.60 6.60
C CYS A 69 1.06 13.80 5.70
N ARG A 70 0.95 12.49 5.90
CA ARG A 70 0.07 11.60 5.13
C ARG A 70 -1.40 12.02 5.26
N VAL A 71 -1.86 12.31 6.48
CA VAL A 71 -3.23 12.79 6.75
C VAL A 71 -3.46 14.17 6.15
N TYR A 72 -2.52 15.11 6.34
CA TYR A 72 -2.62 16.47 5.80
C TYR A 72 -2.74 16.46 4.28
N VAL A 73 -1.84 15.76 3.58
CA VAL A 73 -1.86 15.65 2.12
C VAL A 73 -3.16 15.01 1.66
N SER A 74 -3.59 13.91 2.29
CA SER A 74 -4.85 13.22 1.92
C SER A 74 -6.05 14.15 2.03
N LYS A 75 -6.15 14.96 3.11
CA LYS A 75 -7.21 15.95 3.25
C LYS A 75 -7.13 17.07 2.21
N SER A 76 -5.93 17.54 1.86
CA SER A 76 -5.75 18.63 0.89
C SER A 76 -6.16 18.28 -0.54
N ILE A 77 -6.23 16.97 -0.86
CA ILE A 77 -6.64 16.47 -2.18
C ILE A 77 -7.96 15.69 -2.12
N GLU A 78 -8.70 15.77 -1.01
CA GLU A 78 -9.98 15.08 -0.82
C GLU A 78 -9.88 13.55 -1.07
N CYS A 79 -8.77 12.95 -0.65
CA CYS A 79 -8.60 11.51 -0.72
C CYS A 79 -9.34 10.83 0.45
N GLU A 80 -10.44 10.15 0.14
CA GLU A 80 -11.31 9.49 1.12
C GLU A 80 -10.84 8.08 1.54
N TYR A 81 -9.70 7.61 1.01
CA TYR A 81 -9.28 6.23 1.16
C TYR A 81 -8.88 5.81 2.56
#